data_AF-A0A699SV02-F1
#
_entry.id   AF-A0A699SV02-F1
#
_cell.length_a   1.000
_cell.length_b   1.000
_cell.length_c   1.000
_cell.angle_alpha   90.00
_cell.angle_beta   90.00
_cell.angle_gamma   90.00
#
_symmetry.space_group_name_H-M   'P 1'
#
loop_
_entity.id
_entity.type
_entity.pdbx_description
1 polymer ?
#
loop_
_entity_poly.entity_id
_entity_poly.type
_entity_poly.pdbx_seq_one_letter_code
_entity_poly.pdbx_strand_id
1 'polypeptide(L)'
;MVTGQLSNGRSRFLGLRAPKLLSVLVRGRAAMICLSSRPWLGYVHQGETFNEVSIPLRYTPRKFVLHPKRELLVTIERDQGAFPAELRESAKKECIEADGQRDNGKMEIENDGDGDDTFSDEQYGYPKAESDKWVSRIRVLDPKSSETTCLLELQENEAAFSICTVNFHDKEYGTL
;
A
#
# COMPACT_ATOMS: atom_id res chain seq x y z
N MET A 1 1.86 15.97 -37.08
CA MET A 1 3.22 15.48 -36.75
C MET A 1 3.27 15.31 -35.24
N VAL A 2 3.30 14.08 -34.72
CA VAL A 2 3.41 13.81 -33.28
C VAL A 2 4.90 13.85 -32.94
N THR A 3 5.35 14.86 -32.18
CA THR A 3 6.78 15.16 -31.99
C THR A 3 7.48 14.28 -30.96
N GLY A 4 6.76 13.37 -30.28
CA GLY A 4 7.31 12.52 -29.22
C GLY A 4 7.90 13.29 -28.04
N GLN A 5 7.68 14.61 -27.98
CA GLN A 5 8.24 15.46 -26.94
C GLN A 5 7.49 15.23 -25.63
N LEU A 6 8.24 14.84 -24.60
CA LEU A 6 7.75 14.84 -23.23
C LEU A 6 7.64 16.29 -22.76
N SER A 7 6.46 16.69 -22.30
CA SER A 7 6.22 18.00 -21.68
C SER A 7 6.01 17.82 -20.17
N ASN A 8 6.55 18.76 -19.38
CA ASN A 8 6.39 18.84 -17.93
C ASN A 8 6.77 17.55 -17.15
N GLY A 9 8.07 17.35 -16.92
CA GLY A 9 8.56 16.24 -16.11
C GLY A 9 8.25 16.44 -14.63
N ARG A 10 7.51 15.49 -14.03
CA ARG A 10 7.30 15.42 -12.57
C ARG A 10 7.89 14.11 -12.06
N SER A 11 8.63 14.17 -10.97
CA SER A 11 9.27 13.01 -10.34
C SER A 11 8.78 12.86 -8.91
N ARG A 12 8.48 11.62 -8.51
CA ARG A 12 8.17 11.28 -7.12
C ARG A 12 8.85 9.98 -6.71
N PHE A 13 9.21 9.93 -5.43
CA PHE A 13 9.70 8.70 -4.82
C PHE A 13 8.51 7.79 -4.50
N LEU A 14 8.46 6.62 -5.16
CA LEU A 14 7.34 5.68 -5.03
C LEU A 14 7.61 4.59 -3.99
N GLY A 15 8.82 4.58 -3.43
CA GLY A 15 9.25 3.59 -2.48
C GLY A 15 10.55 2.88 -2.85
N LEU A 16 11.01 2.05 -1.92
CA LEU A 16 12.28 1.31 -2.01
C LEU A 16 12.20 0.08 -2.92
N ARG A 17 11.02 -0.22 -3.48
CA ARG A 17 10.79 -1.36 -4.36
C ARG A 17 10.58 -0.89 -5.79
N ALA A 18 10.98 -1.71 -6.76
CA ALA A 18 10.76 -1.43 -8.17
C ALA A 18 9.24 -1.23 -8.44
N PRO A 19 8.84 -0.06 -8.99
CA PRO A 19 7.43 0.22 -9.24
C PRO A 19 6.88 -0.65 -10.37
N LYS A 20 5.64 -1.13 -10.18
CA LYS A 20 4.85 -1.80 -11.21
C LYS A 20 3.71 -0.89 -11.64
N LEU A 21 3.64 -0.58 -12.93
CA LEU A 21 2.61 0.28 -13.51
C LEU A 21 1.51 -0.55 -14.18
N LEU A 22 0.25 -0.13 -14.04
CA LEU A 22 -0.86 -0.70 -14.78
C LEU A 22 -1.82 0.40 -15.23
N SER A 23 -2.36 0.27 -16.44
CA SER A 23 -3.47 1.10 -16.91
C SER A 23 -4.78 0.64 -16.26
N VAL A 24 -5.54 1.59 -15.74
CA VAL A 24 -6.88 1.38 -15.16
C VAL A 24 -7.85 2.40 -15.74
N LEU A 25 -9.16 2.15 -15.62
CA LEU A 25 -10.19 3.13 -15.96
C LEU A 25 -10.73 3.77 -14.69
N VAL A 26 -10.62 5.10 -14.60
CA VAL A 26 -11.21 5.90 -13.52
C VAL A 26 -12.25 6.80 -14.16
N ARG A 27 -13.53 6.63 -13.80
CA ARG A 27 -14.67 7.39 -14.36
C ARG A 27 -14.69 7.39 -15.90
N GLY A 28 -14.40 6.24 -16.52
CA GLY A 28 -14.37 6.06 -17.98
C GLY A 28 -13.15 6.68 -18.68
N ARG A 29 -12.16 7.18 -17.95
CA ARG A 29 -10.92 7.75 -18.49
C ARG A 29 -9.72 6.89 -18.14
N ALA A 30 -8.73 6.86 -19.04
CA ALA A 30 -7.47 6.18 -18.80
C ALA A 30 -6.74 6.83 -17.59
N ALA A 31 -6.30 5.97 -16.69
CA ALA A 31 -5.55 6.30 -15.50
C ALA A 31 -4.45 5.25 -15.31
N MET A 32 -3.52 5.51 -14.41
CA MET A 32 -2.38 4.65 -14.12
C MET A 32 -2.28 4.39 -12.63
N ILE A 33 -2.21 3.13 -12.24
CA ILE A 33 -1.83 2.75 -10.87
C ILE A 33 -0.36 2.33 -10.86
N CYS A 34 0.38 2.82 -9.87
CA CYS A 34 1.73 2.41 -9.57
C CYS A 34 1.75 1.69 -8.22
N LEU A 35 2.24 0.45 -8.20
CA LEU A 35 2.48 -0.30 -6.97
C LEU A 35 3.97 -0.40 -6.68
N SER A 36 4.37 0.14 -5.53
CA SER A 36 5.65 -0.08 -4.86
C SER A 36 5.38 -0.12 -3.35
N SER A 37 6.33 0.22 -2.48
CA SER A 37 6.06 0.36 -1.04
C SER A 37 5.14 1.55 -0.73
N ARG A 38 4.97 2.50 -1.67
CA ARG A 38 3.93 3.55 -1.61
C ARG A 38 3.05 3.50 -2.86
N PRO A 39 1.94 2.76 -2.82
CA PRO A 39 1.01 2.69 -3.93
C PRO A 39 0.37 4.03 -4.25
N TRP A 40 0.20 4.27 -5.55
CA TRP A 40 -0.23 5.55 -6.06
C TRP A 40 -1.17 5.35 -7.26
N LEU A 41 -2.29 6.06 -7.29
CA LEU A 41 -3.15 6.22 -8.45
C LEU A 41 -2.97 7.62 -9.07
N GLY A 42 -2.62 7.64 -10.35
CA GLY A 42 -2.53 8.83 -11.17
C GLY A 42 -3.64 8.87 -12.22
N TYR A 43 -4.37 9.99 -12.32
CA TYR A 43 -5.47 10.14 -13.28
C TYR A 43 -5.62 11.60 -13.73
N VAL A 44 -6.25 11.82 -14.89
CA VAL A 44 -6.55 13.17 -15.37
C VAL A 44 -7.93 13.59 -14.90
N HIS A 45 -8.01 14.70 -14.15
CA HIS A 45 -9.26 15.30 -13.71
C HIS A 45 -9.53 16.60 -14.48
N GLN A 46 -10.77 16.76 -14.97
CA GLN A 46 -11.28 17.99 -15.61
C GLN A 46 -10.43 18.59 -16.76
N GLY A 47 -9.54 17.81 -17.37
CA GLY A 47 -8.92 18.15 -18.66
C GLY A 47 -7.60 18.92 -18.60
N GLU A 48 -7.14 19.35 -17.42
CA GLU A 48 -5.95 20.23 -17.36
C GLU A 48 -4.81 19.70 -16.48
N THR A 49 -5.09 18.84 -15.49
CA THR A 49 -4.03 18.41 -14.54
C THR A 49 -4.04 16.91 -14.25
N PHE A 50 -2.85 16.32 -14.27
CA PHE A 50 -2.60 14.99 -13.71
C PHE A 50 -2.73 15.08 -12.18
N ASN A 51 -3.74 14.40 -11.65
CA ASN A 51 -4.05 14.29 -10.23
C ASN A 51 -3.50 12.99 -9.68
N GLU A 52 -3.19 13.03 -8.39
CA GLU A 52 -2.49 11.97 -7.69
C GLU A 52 -3.12 11.63 -6.35
N VAL A 53 -3.33 10.34 -6.10
CA VAL A 53 -3.86 9.85 -4.82
C VAL A 53 -3.02 8.67 -4.34
N SER A 54 -2.35 8.83 -3.20
CA SER A 54 -1.65 7.73 -2.52
C SER A 54 -2.65 6.81 -1.84
N ILE A 55 -2.46 5.50 -2.00
CA ILE A 55 -3.31 4.48 -1.35
C ILE A 55 -2.46 3.82 -0.27
N PRO A 56 -2.67 4.14 1.02
CA PRO A 56 -1.88 3.54 2.10
C PRO A 56 -2.17 2.05 2.23
N LEU A 57 -1.12 1.24 2.12
CA LEU A 57 -1.16 -0.21 2.32
C LEU A 57 -0.37 -0.59 3.58
N ARG A 58 -0.62 -1.80 4.11
CA ARG A 58 -0.02 -2.26 5.37
C ARG A 58 1.29 -3.00 5.14
N TYR A 59 1.33 -3.82 4.08
CA TYR A 59 2.50 -4.59 3.69
C TYR A 59 2.88 -4.25 2.26
N THR A 60 4.09 -4.67 1.87
CA THR A 60 4.56 -4.45 0.49
C THR A 60 3.67 -5.20 -0.52
N PRO A 61 2.97 -4.51 -1.45
CA PRO A 61 2.21 -5.17 -2.50
C PRO A 61 3.15 -5.94 -3.44
N ARG A 62 2.83 -7.21 -3.73
CA ARG A 62 3.67 -8.08 -4.57
C ARG A 62 3.10 -8.31 -5.96
N LYS A 63 1.80 -8.58 -6.06
CA LYS A 63 1.06 -8.79 -7.30
C LYS A 63 -0.39 -8.36 -7.12
N PHE A 64 -1.07 -8.15 -8.24
CA PHE A 64 -2.45 -7.73 -8.26
C PHE A 64 -3.10 -8.13 -9.58
N VAL A 65 -4.42 -8.11 -9.59
CA VAL A 65 -5.27 -8.33 -10.76
C VAL A 65 -6.47 -7.39 -10.68
N LEU A 66 -6.94 -6.93 -11.85
CA LEU A 66 -8.22 -6.23 -11.93
C LEU A 66 -9.34 -7.25 -12.14
N HIS A 67 -10.42 -7.10 -11.39
CA HIS A 67 -11.63 -7.86 -11.62
C HIS A 67 -12.38 -7.28 -12.84
N PRO A 68 -12.53 -8.02 -13.96
CA PRO A 68 -12.98 -7.42 -15.23
C PRO A 68 -14.35 -6.75 -15.19
N LYS A 69 -15.30 -7.28 -14.41
CA LYS A 69 -16.69 -6.77 -14.36
C LYS A 69 -16.89 -5.66 -13.33
N ARG A 70 -16.23 -5.79 -12.18
CA ARG A 70 -16.42 -4.87 -11.03
C ARG A 70 -15.38 -3.75 -11.03
N GLU A 71 -14.35 -3.85 -11.86
CA GLU A 71 -13.21 -2.93 -11.92
C GLU A 71 -12.51 -2.77 -10.55
N LEU A 72 -12.65 -3.77 -9.67
CA LEU A 72 -11.99 -3.82 -8.37
C LEU A 72 -10.55 -4.30 -8.54
N LEU A 73 -9.64 -3.69 -7.80
CA LEU A 73 -8.25 -4.11 -7.74
C LEU A 73 -8.09 -5.12 -6.60
N VAL A 74 -7.69 -6.35 -6.93
CA VAL A 74 -7.32 -7.35 -5.95
C VAL A 74 -5.81 -7.41 -5.86
N THR A 75 -5.24 -7.12 -4.69
CA THR A 75 -3.80 -7.08 -4.45
C THR A 75 -3.40 -8.06 -3.34
N ILE A 76 -2.25 -8.69 -3.51
CA ILE A 76 -1.59 -9.43 -2.43
C ILE A 76 -0.47 -8.57 -1.85
N GLU A 77 -0.48 -8.39 -0.55
CA GLU A 77 0.54 -7.66 0.19
C GLU A 77 1.26 -8.61 1.12
N ARG A 78 2.60 -8.51 1.19
CA ARG A 78 3.40 -9.46 1.97
C ARG A 78 4.80 -8.95 2.29
N ASP A 79 5.21 -9.17 3.54
CA ASP A 79 6.55 -8.89 4.04
C ASP A 79 7.13 -10.07 4.86
N GLN A 80 8.46 -10.14 4.84
CA GLN A 80 9.26 -11.03 5.68
C GLN A 80 9.78 -10.23 6.88
N GLY A 81 9.81 -10.84 8.06
CA GLY A 81 10.25 -10.18 9.30
C GLY A 81 9.40 -8.97 9.65
N ALA A 82 8.09 -9.06 9.45
CA ALA A 82 7.14 -8.00 9.81
C ALA A 82 6.06 -8.55 10.74
N PHE A 83 5.56 -7.70 11.64
CA PHE A 83 4.49 -8.08 12.57
C PHE A 83 3.12 -8.18 11.88
N PRO A 84 2.23 -9.05 12.37
CA PRO A 84 0.80 -9.02 12.06
C PRO A 84 0.20 -7.64 12.29
N ALA A 85 -0.87 -7.31 11.56
CA ALA A 85 -1.45 -5.97 11.59
C ALA A 85 -1.92 -5.57 13.00
N GLU A 86 -2.41 -6.52 13.78
CA GLU A 86 -2.90 -6.35 15.15
C GLU A 86 -1.79 -6.11 16.18
N LEU A 87 -0.61 -6.69 15.99
CA LEU A 87 0.52 -6.60 16.93
C LEU A 87 1.48 -5.43 16.62
N ARG A 88 1.29 -4.77 15.48
CA ARG A 88 2.22 -3.75 15.00
C ARG A 88 2.26 -2.51 15.89
N GLU A 89 1.10 -2.04 16.34
CA GLU A 89 1.02 -0.82 17.17
C GLU A 89 1.57 -1.05 18.57
N SER A 90 1.33 -2.24 19.17
CA SER A 90 1.93 -2.60 20.45
C SER A 90 3.44 -2.76 20.33
N ALA A 91 3.93 -3.42 19.27
CA ALA A 91 5.37 -3.52 19.01
C ALA A 91 6.03 -2.15 18.81
N LYS A 92 5.34 -1.20 18.16
CA LYS A 92 5.82 0.20 18.02
C LYS A 92 5.93 0.88 19.38
N LYS A 93 4.90 0.77 20.23
CA LYS A 93 4.89 1.35 21.58
C LYS A 93 6.02 0.77 22.45
N GLU A 94 6.16 -0.55 22.49
CA GLU A 94 7.21 -1.23 23.24
C GLU A 94 8.62 -0.78 22.82
N CYS A 95 8.85 -0.60 21.52
CA CYS A 95 10.15 -0.12 21.02
C CYS A 95 10.45 1.31 21.47
N ILE A 96 9.45 2.21 21.44
CA ILE A 96 9.60 3.61 21.87
C ILE A 96 9.87 3.68 23.38
N GLU A 97 9.13 2.91 24.18
CA GLU A 97 9.29 2.87 25.63
C GLU A 97 10.67 2.32 26.05
N ALA A 98 11.17 1.29 25.36
CA ALA A 98 12.48 0.71 25.62
C ALA A 98 13.65 1.68 25.31
N ASP A 99 13.46 2.61 24.37
CA ASP A 99 14.48 3.61 24.01
C ASP A 99 14.43 4.81 24.97
N GLY A 100 13.23 5.23 25.40
CA GLY A 100 13.05 6.29 26.40
C GLY A 100 13.62 5.97 27.78
N GLN A 101 13.87 4.70 28.10
CA GLN A 101 14.54 4.27 29.34
C GLN A 101 16.07 4.26 29.25
N ARG A 102 16.66 4.40 28.05
CA ARG A 102 18.11 4.37 27.84
C ARG A 102 18.78 5.73 27.98
N ASP A 103 18.01 6.82 27.98
CA ASP A 103 18.55 8.16 28.12
C ASP A 103 18.17 8.77 29.48
N ASN A 104 19.17 8.92 30.36
CA ASN A 104 19.10 9.77 31.56
C ASN A 104 19.35 11.25 31.21
N GLY A 105 19.36 11.62 29.93
CA GLY A 105 19.25 12.99 29.46
C GLY A 105 17.79 13.41 29.40
N LYS A 106 17.34 14.18 30.39
CA LYS A 106 16.10 14.97 30.28
C LYS A 106 16.09 15.73 28.95
N MET A 107 15.34 15.25 27.97
CA MET A 107 14.55 16.15 27.15
C MET A 107 13.23 16.30 27.89
N GLU A 108 13.07 17.43 28.56
CA GLU A 108 11.77 17.86 29.05
C GLU A 108 10.88 18.00 27.80
N ILE A 109 9.99 17.04 27.62
CA ILE A 109 8.90 17.15 26.65
C ILE A 109 8.00 18.22 27.25
N GLU A 110 8.24 19.47 26.88
CA GLU A 110 7.23 20.50 27.02
C GLU A 110 5.98 19.97 26.32
N ASN A 111 4.94 19.82 27.12
CA ASN A 111 3.60 19.40 26.72
C ASN A 111 2.94 20.59 26.01
N ASP A 112 3.56 21.03 24.91
CA ASP A 112 3.04 22.08 24.04
C ASP A 112 2.44 21.40 22.82
N GLY A 113 1.11 21.27 22.89
CA GLY A 113 0.15 21.08 21.81
C GLY A 113 0.61 20.40 20.50
N ASP A 114 -0.03 19.26 20.25
CA ASP A 114 -0.09 18.50 18.98
C ASP A 114 0.94 17.36 18.85
N GLY A 115 0.59 16.23 19.49
CA GLY A 115 1.42 15.02 19.57
C GLY A 115 1.35 14.14 18.32
N ASP A 116 2.02 14.53 17.23
CA ASP A 116 2.09 13.71 16.00
C ASP A 116 3.51 13.56 15.39
N ASP A 117 4.56 14.11 16.00
CA ASP A 117 5.82 14.36 15.26
C ASP A 117 7.11 13.72 15.82
N THR A 118 7.05 12.50 16.40
CA THR A 118 8.30 11.83 16.84
C THR A 118 8.88 10.81 15.85
N PHE A 119 8.09 9.98 15.17
CA PHE A 119 8.60 9.10 14.10
C PHE A 119 7.48 8.72 13.13
N SER A 120 7.38 9.41 11.99
CA SER A 120 6.44 9.00 10.94
C SER A 120 6.84 7.63 10.38
N ASP A 121 5.86 6.74 10.23
CA ASP A 121 6.06 5.38 9.72
C ASP A 121 6.66 5.42 8.31
N GLU A 122 6.36 6.50 7.58
CA GLU A 122 6.86 6.81 6.25
C GLU A 122 8.37 7.03 6.21
N GLN A 123 8.97 7.56 7.28
CA GLN A 123 10.39 7.91 7.33
C GLN A 123 11.25 6.82 7.97
N TYR A 124 10.75 6.17 9.03
CA TYR A 124 11.54 5.23 9.84
C TYR A 124 11.12 3.77 9.67
N GLY A 125 9.94 3.52 9.10
CA GLY A 125 9.38 2.18 8.97
C GLY A 125 8.94 1.58 10.30
N TYR A 126 8.45 0.34 10.24
CA TYR A 126 7.94 -0.37 11.42
C TYR A 126 9.01 -1.25 12.07
N PRO A 127 8.86 -1.55 13.38
CA PRO A 127 9.61 -2.61 14.04
C PRO A 127 9.58 -3.91 13.23
N LYS A 128 10.73 -4.58 13.18
CA LYS A 128 10.89 -5.84 12.46
C LYS A 128 10.65 -7.00 13.42
N ALA A 129 9.86 -7.97 12.96
CA ALA A 129 9.73 -9.26 13.62
C ALA A 129 10.95 -10.14 13.29
N GLU A 130 10.98 -11.35 13.87
CA GLU A 130 12.01 -12.35 13.58
C GLU A 130 12.11 -12.62 12.06
N SER A 131 13.34 -12.82 11.57
CA SER A 131 13.62 -12.85 10.12
C SER A 131 12.98 -14.02 9.35
N ASP A 132 12.56 -15.06 10.06
CA ASP A 132 11.89 -16.25 9.52
C ASP A 132 10.37 -16.11 9.49
N LYS A 133 9.80 -15.07 10.12
CA LYS A 133 8.37 -14.83 10.15
C LYS A 133 7.85 -14.21 8.85
N TRP A 134 6.69 -14.67 8.42
CA TRP A 134 5.98 -14.12 7.27
C TRP A 134 4.60 -13.64 7.64
N VAL A 135 4.21 -12.53 7.04
CA VAL A 135 2.85 -11.98 7.12
C VAL A 135 2.40 -11.58 5.72
N SER A 136 1.16 -11.92 5.41
CA SER A 136 0.56 -11.50 4.15
C SER A 136 -0.94 -11.36 4.25
N ARG A 137 -1.50 -10.61 3.32
CA ARG A 137 -2.93 -10.39 3.22
C ARG A 137 -3.38 -10.20 1.78
N ILE A 138 -4.65 -10.46 1.55
CA ILE A 138 -5.36 -10.18 0.31
C ILE A 138 -6.26 -8.98 0.55
N ARG A 139 -6.15 -7.97 -0.31
CA ARG A 139 -6.98 -6.76 -0.26
C ARG A 139 -7.72 -6.58 -1.58
N VAL A 140 -9.03 -6.38 -1.49
CA VAL A 140 -9.87 -5.92 -2.61
C VAL A 140 -10.16 -4.45 -2.37
N LEU A 141 -9.74 -3.59 -3.30
CA LEU A 141 -9.95 -2.15 -3.22
C LEU A 141 -10.65 -1.62 -4.46
N ASP A 142 -11.49 -0.62 -4.27
CA ASP A 142 -12.04 0.18 -5.36
C ASP A 142 -11.04 1.30 -5.69
N PRO A 143 -10.39 1.27 -6.88
CA PRO A 143 -9.44 2.31 -7.25
C PRO A 143 -10.10 3.69 -7.43
N LYS A 144 -11.43 3.78 -7.61
CA LYS A 144 -12.13 5.05 -7.84
C LYS A 144 -12.37 5.81 -6.53
N SER A 145 -12.74 5.12 -5.45
CA SER A 145 -12.93 5.70 -4.12
C SER A 145 -11.70 5.59 -3.24
N SER A 146 -10.71 4.77 -3.63
CA SER A 146 -9.57 4.37 -2.80
C SER A 146 -9.97 3.60 -1.52
N GLU A 147 -11.19 3.08 -1.47
CA GLU A 147 -11.69 2.32 -0.33
C GLU A 147 -11.37 0.83 -0.44
N THR A 148 -11.13 0.19 0.71
CA THR A 148 -10.97 -1.26 0.78
C THR A 148 -12.34 -1.91 1.00
N THR A 149 -12.78 -2.72 0.04
CA THR A 149 -14.06 -3.44 0.09
C THR A 149 -13.94 -4.76 0.83
N CYS A 150 -12.79 -5.42 0.75
CA CYS A 150 -12.53 -6.68 1.45
C CYS A 150 -11.07 -6.75 1.87
N LEU A 151 -10.85 -7.27 3.07
CA LEU A 151 -9.53 -7.49 3.64
C LEU A 151 -9.50 -8.89 4.25
N LEU A 152 -8.55 -9.70 3.82
CA LEU A 152 -8.29 -11.02 4.38
C LEU A 152 -6.84 -11.10 4.80
N GLU A 153 -6.59 -11.10 6.11
CA GLU A 153 -5.28 -11.44 6.68
C GLU A 153 -5.07 -12.95 6.56
N LEU A 154 -3.89 -13.36 6.08
CA LEU A 154 -3.51 -14.77 6.02
C LEU A 154 -2.93 -15.24 7.35
N GLN A 155 -2.80 -16.55 7.52
CA GLN A 155 -2.34 -17.13 8.78
C GLN A 155 -0.88 -16.77 9.09
N GLU A 156 -0.47 -16.99 10.35
CA GLU A 156 0.92 -16.81 10.74
C GLU A 156 1.85 -17.64 9.85
N ASN A 157 2.91 -17.00 9.34
CA ASN A 157 3.90 -17.62 8.45
C ASN A 157 3.35 -18.06 7.09
N GLU A 158 2.15 -17.62 6.72
CA GLU A 158 1.61 -17.78 5.38
C GLU A 158 2.01 -16.59 4.48
N ALA A 159 2.49 -16.89 3.27
CA ALA A 159 3.03 -15.88 2.36
C ALA A 159 2.46 -16.02 0.94
N ALA A 160 1.56 -15.13 0.54
CA ALA A 160 1.03 -15.09 -0.83
C ALA A 160 2.12 -14.69 -1.86
N PHE A 161 2.32 -15.48 -2.92
CA PHE A 161 3.30 -15.22 -4.02
C PHE A 161 2.64 -14.93 -5.38
N SER A 162 1.41 -15.40 -5.58
CA SER A 162 0.69 -15.33 -6.85
C SER A 162 -0.78 -15.05 -6.63
N ILE A 163 -1.39 -14.36 -7.59
CA ILE A 163 -2.82 -14.12 -7.64
C ILE A 163 -3.25 -14.13 -9.11
N CYS A 164 -4.41 -14.71 -9.38
CA CYS A 164 -5.08 -14.66 -10.67
C CYS A 164 -6.59 -14.58 -10.46
N THR A 165 -7.31 -14.11 -11.47
CA THR A 165 -8.77 -14.19 -11.56
C THR A 165 -9.11 -15.11 -12.73
N VAL A 166 -9.95 -16.09 -12.48
CA VAL A 166 -10.39 -17.07 -13.50
C VAL A 166 -11.90 -17.29 -13.37
N ASN A 167 -12.53 -17.64 -14.47
CA ASN A 167 -13.88 -18.22 -14.47
C ASN A 167 -13.74 -19.73 -14.67
N PHE A 168 -14.40 -20.51 -13.84
CA PHE A 168 -14.49 -21.96 -14.06
C PHE A 168 -15.59 -22.26 -15.08
N HIS A 169 -15.36 -23.25 -15.94
CA HIS A 169 -16.26 -23.57 -17.06
C HIS A 169 -17.69 -23.95 -16.62
N ASP A 170 -17.81 -24.52 -15.43
CA ASP A 170 -19.05 -25.02 -14.82
C ASP A 170 -19.81 -23.93 -14.04
N LYS A 171 -19.27 -22.71 -13.97
CA LYS A 171 -19.93 -21.56 -13.36
C LYS A 171 -20.19 -20.49 -14.40
N GLU A 172 -21.44 -20.02 -14.48
CA GLU A 172 -21.79 -18.91 -15.37
C GLU A 172 -20.90 -17.69 -15.12
N TYR A 173 -20.58 -16.99 -16.21
CA TYR A 173 -19.74 -15.79 -16.18
C TYR A 173 -20.20 -14.81 -15.10
N GLY A 174 -19.40 -14.62 -14.06
CA GLY A 174 -19.60 -13.57 -13.05
C GLY A 174 -20.48 -13.95 -11.85
N THR A 175 -20.43 -15.20 -11.39
CA THR A 175 -20.92 -15.56 -10.05
C THR A 175 -20.00 -15.12 -8.90
N LEU A 176 -18.97 -14.32 -9.17
CA LEU A 176 -18.10 -13.70 -8.18
C LEU A 176 -18.09 -12.17 -8.35
#